data_AF-A0AA88YWT3-F1
#
_entry.id   AF-A0AA88YWT3-F1
#
_cell.length_a   1.000
_cell.length_b   1.000
_cell.length_c   1.000
_cell.angle_alpha   90.00
_cell.angle_beta   90.00
_cell.angle_gamma   90.00
#
_symmetry.space_group_name_H-M   'P 1'
#
loop_
_entity.id
_entity.type
_entity.pdbx_description
1 polymer ?
#
loop_
_entity_poly.entity_id
_entity_poly.type
_entity_poly.pdbx_seq_one_letter_code
_entity_poly.pdbx_strand_id
1 'polypeptide(L)'
;MDSKRRTGNKTPTPHAKKHKEDMDSKRHIGKTTLTETLEKKLGAARYYTPPHHIAHLRKYFDSLPELVRRAYYCLGNYIVAVEISKECRDRPVIMDRFWHSTTAYGITNESSDSDLPPPGHRVYRWPSDLVQPTLILFLTVSEEIRKQRIQNRGGEKTHEEKVMEKDQLFRKRLCEAYRRMHDPAPIELDSSGSVESVVKNAVLILQQYHIQLDRAP
;
A
#
# COMPACT_ATOMS: atom_id res chain seq x y z
N MET A 1 4.44 40.17 -62.62
CA MET A 1 3.75 40.88 -61.53
C MET A 1 3.24 39.84 -60.54
N ASP A 2 3.54 40.05 -59.27
CA ASP A 2 3.02 39.40 -58.06
C ASP A 2 3.25 37.90 -57.78
N SER A 3 4.29 37.66 -56.96
CA SER A 3 4.21 37.14 -55.58
C SER A 3 3.10 36.11 -55.27
N LYS A 4 3.52 34.88 -54.91
CA LYS A 4 3.16 34.27 -53.61
C LYS A 4 3.91 32.97 -53.33
N ARG A 5 4.48 32.93 -52.12
CA ARG A 5 5.06 31.79 -51.40
C ARG A 5 4.06 30.63 -51.27
N ARG A 6 4.54 29.39 -51.43
CA ARG A 6 4.02 28.17 -50.75
C ARG A 6 5.23 27.25 -50.47
N THR A 7 5.88 27.41 -49.33
CA THR A 7 5.67 26.62 -48.09
C THR A 7 5.97 25.14 -48.27
N GLY A 8 7.20 24.76 -47.90
CA GLY A 8 7.58 23.37 -47.68
C GLY A 8 6.73 22.74 -46.59
N ASN A 9 6.20 21.57 -46.90
CA ASN A 9 5.43 20.76 -45.96
C ASN A 9 6.42 20.05 -45.02
N LYS A 10 6.82 20.73 -43.94
CA LYS A 10 7.41 20.07 -42.77
C LYS A 10 6.26 19.40 -42.03
N THR A 11 6.19 18.08 -42.12
CA THR A 11 5.38 17.25 -41.22
C THR A 11 5.79 17.57 -39.79
N PRO A 12 4.85 18.01 -38.92
CA PRO A 12 5.18 18.27 -37.52
C PRO A 12 5.32 16.93 -36.80
N THR A 13 6.52 16.69 -36.27
CA THR A 13 6.76 15.76 -35.17
C THR A 13 5.75 16.03 -34.05
N PRO A 14 4.98 15.04 -33.58
CA PRO A 14 4.18 15.22 -32.37
C PRO A 14 5.13 15.25 -31.18
N HIS A 15 5.39 16.48 -30.71
CA HIS A 15 5.97 16.73 -29.42
C HIS A 15 5.19 16.02 -28.33
N ALA A 16 5.94 15.28 -27.50
CA ALA A 16 5.76 15.11 -26.07
C ALA A 16 4.68 16.02 -25.46
N LYS A 17 3.48 15.48 -25.27
CA LYS A 17 2.45 16.09 -24.41
C LYS A 17 1.75 15.00 -23.61
N LYS A 18 1.97 15.09 -22.29
CA LYS A 18 1.07 14.66 -21.20
C LYS A 18 0.83 13.16 -21.03
N HIS A 19 1.83 12.48 -20.47
CA HIS A 19 1.57 11.39 -19.50
C HIS A 19 1.62 11.98 -18.07
N LYS A 20 0.70 12.89 -17.76
CA LYS A 20 0.55 13.50 -16.43
C LYS A 20 -0.89 13.46 -15.92
N GLU A 21 -1.70 12.54 -16.44
CA GLU A 21 -3.11 12.42 -16.09
C GLU A 21 -3.35 10.95 -15.73
N ASP A 22 -3.24 10.68 -14.42
CA ASP A 22 -3.75 9.51 -13.64
C ASP A 22 -2.92 9.19 -12.38
N MET A 23 -1.95 10.02 -12.01
CA MET A 23 -1.21 9.90 -10.74
C MET A 23 -1.96 10.56 -9.55
N ASP A 24 -3.28 10.69 -9.62
CA ASP A 24 -4.10 11.20 -8.53
C ASP A 24 -4.49 10.06 -7.57
N SER A 25 -3.49 9.26 -7.17
CA SER A 25 -3.62 8.20 -6.19
C SER A 25 -3.85 8.84 -4.81
N LYS A 26 -5.12 9.13 -4.51
CA LYS A 26 -5.72 9.33 -3.19
C LYS A 26 -4.72 9.18 -2.03
N ARG A 27 -4.06 10.29 -1.67
CA ARG A 27 -3.13 10.41 -0.54
C ARG A 27 -3.79 9.90 0.75
N HIS A 28 -3.23 8.87 1.37
CA HIS A 28 -3.60 8.44 2.72
C HIS A 28 -2.77 9.29 3.70
N ILE A 29 -3.39 10.30 4.31
CA ILE A 29 -2.72 11.24 5.22
C ILE A 29 -2.31 10.47 6.48
N GLY A 30 -1.03 10.16 6.62
CA GLY A 30 -0.46 9.29 7.65
C GLY A 30 0.51 8.26 7.07
N LYS A 31 0.00 7.27 6.33
CA LYS A 31 0.81 6.25 5.65
C LYS A 31 1.75 6.85 4.61
N THR A 32 1.22 7.72 3.74
CA THR A 32 1.98 8.31 2.63
C THR A 32 3.18 9.11 3.16
N THR A 33 2.95 9.98 4.15
CA THR A 33 3.99 10.82 4.77
C THR A 33 5.07 9.99 5.48
N LEU A 34 4.67 8.94 6.20
CA LEU A 34 5.62 8.02 6.82
C LEU A 34 6.46 7.32 5.75
N THR A 35 5.82 6.74 4.73
CA THR A 35 6.52 6.01 3.67
C THR A 35 7.48 6.90 2.87
N GLU A 36 7.11 8.15 2.57
CA GLU A 36 7.99 9.13 1.90
C GLU A 36 9.20 9.50 2.76
N THR A 37 9.00 9.64 4.07
CA THR A 37 10.09 9.98 4.98
C THR A 37 11.06 8.81 5.14
N LEU A 38 10.53 7.59 5.28
CA LEU A 38 11.33 6.38 5.38
C LEU A 38 12.06 6.08 4.06
N GLU A 39 11.41 6.29 2.91
CA GLU A 39 12.02 6.17 1.58
C GLU A 39 13.30 6.99 1.49
N LYS A 40 13.22 8.27 1.83
CA LYS A 40 14.38 9.18 1.83
C LYS A 40 15.48 8.76 2.81
N LYS A 41 15.10 8.28 4.00
CA LYS A 41 16.06 7.85 5.04
C LYS A 41 16.74 6.52 4.74
N LEU A 42 16.17 5.70 3.88
CA LEU A 42 16.66 4.37 3.54
C LEU A 42 17.27 4.29 2.14
N GLY A 43 17.21 5.37 1.35
CA GLY A 43 17.51 5.31 -0.09
C GLY A 43 16.62 4.30 -0.82
N ALA A 44 15.43 4.03 -0.29
CA ALA A 44 14.61 2.90 -0.72
C ALA A 44 13.81 3.21 -1.98
N ALA A 45 13.41 2.16 -2.69
CA ALA A 45 12.36 2.24 -3.70
C ALA A 45 10.99 1.96 -3.09
N ARG A 46 9.95 2.63 -3.57
CA ARG A 46 8.56 2.41 -3.14
C ARG A 46 7.71 1.73 -4.18
N TYR A 47 6.94 0.75 -3.71
CA TYR A 47 6.02 -0.02 -4.52
C TYR A 47 4.67 -0.12 -3.81
N TYR A 48 3.63 -0.42 -4.60
CA TYR A 48 2.24 -0.40 -4.16
C TYR A 48 1.50 -1.58 -4.78
N THR A 49 0.43 -2.00 -4.13
CA THR A 49 -0.51 -2.97 -4.69
C THR A 49 -1.90 -2.34 -4.87
N PRO A 50 -2.54 -2.49 -6.04
CA PRO A 50 -2.07 -3.21 -7.23
C PRO A 50 -0.95 -2.46 -7.98
N PRO A 51 -0.03 -3.16 -8.67
CA PRO A 51 1.05 -2.53 -9.44
C PRO A 51 0.50 -1.77 -10.66
N HIS A 52 1.27 -0.81 -11.16
CA HIS A 52 0.88 0.09 -12.26
C HIS A 52 0.34 -0.67 -13.49
N HIS A 53 0.97 -1.80 -13.82
CA HIS A 53 0.59 -2.67 -14.94
C HIS A 53 -0.88 -3.10 -14.92
N ILE A 54 -1.48 -3.30 -13.75
CA ILE A 54 -2.88 -3.72 -13.61
C ILE A 54 -3.76 -2.69 -12.89
N ALA A 55 -3.19 -1.59 -12.40
CA ALA A 55 -3.88 -0.60 -11.58
C ALA A 55 -5.13 -0.01 -12.26
N HIS A 56 -5.12 0.10 -13.59
CA HIS A 56 -6.27 0.56 -14.38
C HIS A 56 -7.51 -0.33 -14.24
N LEU A 57 -7.33 -1.62 -13.89
CA LEU A 57 -8.43 -2.57 -13.68
C LEU A 57 -9.06 -2.47 -12.28
N ARG A 58 -8.44 -1.71 -11.35
CA ARG A 58 -8.86 -1.62 -9.95
C ARG A 58 -10.33 -1.27 -9.79
N LYS A 59 -10.83 -0.28 -10.56
CA LYS A 59 -12.23 0.16 -10.48
C LYS A 59 -13.21 -0.96 -10.84
N TYR A 60 -12.85 -1.81 -11.81
CA TYR A 60 -13.66 -2.95 -12.22
C TYR A 60 -13.66 -4.04 -11.15
N PHE A 61 -12.48 -4.48 -10.69
CA PHE A 61 -12.41 -5.55 -9.67
C PHE A 61 -12.95 -5.14 -8.30
N ASP A 62 -12.84 -3.86 -7.92
CA ASP A 62 -13.44 -3.34 -6.69
C ASP A 62 -14.99 -3.42 -6.70
N SER A 63 -15.65 -3.51 -7.87
CA SER A 63 -17.10 -3.67 -7.95
C SER A 63 -17.58 -5.14 -7.98
N LEU A 64 -16.66 -6.09 -8.12
CA LEU A 64 -16.96 -7.52 -8.16
C LEU A 64 -17.09 -8.13 -6.74
N PRO A 65 -17.66 -9.35 -6.62
CA PRO A 65 -17.72 -10.08 -5.36
C PRO A 65 -16.35 -10.26 -4.70
N GLU A 66 -16.33 -10.39 -3.36
CA GLU A 66 -15.09 -10.43 -2.58
C GLU A 66 -14.09 -11.47 -3.08
N LEU A 67 -14.53 -12.70 -3.39
CA LEU A 67 -13.65 -13.75 -3.90
C LEU A 67 -12.86 -13.30 -5.14
N VAL A 68 -13.54 -12.69 -6.12
CA VAL A 68 -12.91 -12.23 -7.37
C VAL A 68 -12.02 -11.01 -7.11
N ARG A 69 -12.48 -10.10 -6.25
CA ARG A 69 -11.68 -8.94 -5.82
C ARG A 69 -10.38 -9.37 -5.15
N ARG A 70 -10.42 -10.34 -4.23
CA ARG A 70 -9.22 -10.86 -3.54
C ARG A 70 -8.29 -11.56 -4.52
N ALA A 71 -8.80 -12.33 -5.49
CA ALA A 71 -7.98 -12.92 -6.54
C ALA A 71 -7.20 -11.86 -7.34
N TYR A 72 -7.82 -10.71 -7.65
CA TYR A 72 -7.14 -9.59 -8.30
C TYR A 72 -6.00 -9.00 -7.45
N TYR A 73 -6.23 -8.75 -6.16
CA TYR A 73 -5.18 -8.25 -5.26
C TYR A 73 -4.08 -9.30 -4.99
N CYS A 74 -4.42 -10.59 -4.94
CA CYS A 74 -3.44 -11.68 -4.88
C CYS A 74 -2.55 -11.67 -6.14
N LEU A 75 -3.13 -11.60 -7.33
CA LEU A 75 -2.38 -11.49 -8.58
C LEU A 75 -1.46 -10.26 -8.57
N GLY A 76 -1.95 -9.12 -8.08
CA GLY A 76 -1.14 -7.91 -7.89
C GLY A 76 0.07 -8.12 -7.00
N ASN A 77 -0.07 -8.89 -5.91
CA ASN A 77 1.06 -9.26 -5.04
C ASN A 77 2.11 -10.08 -5.79
N TYR A 78 1.71 -11.07 -6.60
CA TYR A 78 2.68 -11.88 -7.36
C TYR A 78 3.37 -11.09 -8.48
N ILE A 79 2.65 -10.20 -9.17
CA ILE A 79 3.25 -9.34 -10.20
C ILE A 79 4.32 -8.43 -9.58
N VAL A 80 3.98 -7.73 -8.50
CA VAL A 80 4.94 -6.81 -7.86
C VAL A 80 6.09 -7.57 -7.19
N ALA A 81 5.87 -8.81 -6.73
CA ALA A 81 6.93 -9.65 -6.16
C ALA A 81 8.09 -9.90 -7.14
N VAL A 82 7.80 -10.03 -8.43
CA VAL A 82 8.83 -10.19 -9.48
C VAL A 82 9.65 -8.90 -9.64
N GLU A 83 9.00 -7.74 -9.56
CA GLU A 83 9.65 -6.43 -9.67
C GLU A 83 10.57 -6.19 -8.46
N ILE A 84 10.04 -6.34 -7.25
CA ILE A 84 10.81 -6.07 -6.01
C ILE A 84 11.94 -7.07 -5.79
N SER A 85 11.81 -8.32 -6.25
CA SER A 85 12.90 -9.31 -6.14
C SER A 85 14.13 -8.92 -6.97
N LYS A 86 13.97 -8.08 -7.99
CA LYS A 86 15.09 -7.49 -8.74
C LYS A 86 15.61 -6.26 -8.02
N GLU A 87 14.70 -5.37 -7.60
CA GLU A 87 15.04 -4.11 -6.94
C GLU A 87 15.81 -4.29 -5.63
N CYS A 88 15.45 -5.32 -4.83
CA CYS A 88 16.11 -5.64 -3.56
C CYS A 88 17.60 -6.00 -3.69
N ARG A 89 18.12 -6.18 -4.92
CA ARG A 89 19.56 -6.39 -5.17
C ARG A 89 20.34 -5.09 -5.13
N ASP A 90 19.68 -3.98 -5.42
CA ASP A 90 20.32 -2.67 -5.60
C ASP A 90 20.05 -1.76 -4.41
N ARG A 91 18.85 -1.80 -3.83
CA ARG A 91 18.46 -0.94 -2.69
C ARG A 91 17.30 -1.51 -1.88
N PRO A 92 17.05 -1.00 -0.65
CA PRO A 92 15.89 -1.39 0.14
C PRO A 92 14.56 -1.09 -0.59
N VAL A 93 13.53 -1.87 -0.29
CA VAL A 93 12.19 -1.69 -0.84
C VAL A 93 11.17 -1.47 0.27
N ILE A 94 10.30 -0.48 0.09
CA ILE A 94 9.13 -0.23 0.94
C ILE A 94 7.87 -0.56 0.15
N MET A 95 7.08 -1.50 0.67
CA MET A 95 5.77 -1.86 0.13
C MET A 95 4.65 -1.14 0.89
N ASP A 96 3.79 -0.40 0.19
CA ASP A 96 2.48 0.00 0.72
C ASP A 96 1.43 -1.06 0.32
N ARG A 97 1.03 -1.85 1.31
CA ARG A 97 0.17 -3.04 1.20
C ARG A 97 0.80 -4.16 0.37
N PHE A 98 0.73 -5.36 0.91
CA PHE A 98 1.22 -6.57 0.25
C PHE A 98 0.39 -7.78 0.72
N TRP A 99 1.00 -8.96 0.87
CA TRP A 99 0.29 -10.20 1.23
C TRP A 99 -0.59 -10.07 2.47
N HIS A 100 -0.03 -9.60 3.60
CA HIS A 100 -0.77 -9.45 4.86
C HIS A 100 -2.03 -8.58 4.72
N SER A 101 -2.01 -7.57 3.85
CA SER A 101 -3.21 -6.78 3.58
C SER A 101 -4.27 -7.60 2.85
N THR A 102 -3.93 -8.26 1.76
CA THR A 102 -4.89 -9.07 1.01
C THR A 102 -5.47 -10.19 1.88
N THR A 103 -4.62 -10.88 2.63
CA THR A 103 -4.99 -12.01 3.47
C THR A 103 -5.84 -11.60 4.67
N ALA A 104 -5.53 -10.47 5.33
CA ALA A 104 -6.28 -10.01 6.49
C ALA A 104 -7.71 -9.63 6.08
N TYR A 105 -7.86 -8.94 4.95
CA TYR A 105 -9.18 -8.63 4.40
C TYR A 105 -9.93 -9.88 3.95
N GLY A 106 -9.25 -10.84 3.29
CA GLY A 106 -9.84 -12.11 2.88
C GLY A 106 -10.42 -12.87 4.08
N ILE A 107 -9.60 -13.10 5.11
CA ILE A 107 -10.02 -13.78 6.35
C ILE A 107 -11.19 -13.04 6.98
N THR A 108 -11.11 -11.71 7.11
CA THR A 108 -12.14 -10.92 7.80
C THR A 108 -13.47 -10.93 7.03
N ASN A 109 -13.43 -10.92 5.70
CA ASN A 109 -14.63 -10.97 4.85
C ASN A 109 -15.29 -12.34 4.80
N GLU A 110 -14.50 -13.42 4.88
CA GLU A 110 -15.01 -14.79 4.88
C GLU A 110 -15.47 -15.25 6.27
N SER A 111 -14.97 -14.61 7.33
CA SER A 111 -15.38 -14.93 8.71
C SER A 111 -16.75 -14.32 9.03
N SER A 112 -17.62 -15.11 9.65
CA SER A 112 -18.85 -14.61 10.30
C SER A 112 -18.52 -13.80 11.55
N ASP A 113 -19.53 -13.23 12.20
CA ASP A 113 -19.39 -12.37 13.38
C ASP A 113 -18.65 -13.01 14.57
N SER A 114 -18.45 -14.34 14.58
CA SER A 114 -17.85 -15.09 15.70
C SER A 114 -16.49 -15.77 15.45
N ASP A 115 -16.04 -16.02 14.20
CA ASP A 115 -15.04 -17.09 13.97
C ASP A 115 -13.87 -16.69 13.06
N LEU A 116 -13.03 -15.75 13.53
CA LEU A 116 -11.68 -15.68 12.97
C LEU A 116 -10.98 -17.03 13.23
N PRO A 117 -10.29 -17.62 12.23
CA PRO A 117 -9.49 -18.82 12.44
C PRO A 117 -8.58 -18.70 13.68
N PRO A 118 -8.40 -19.76 14.47
CA PRO A 118 -7.65 -19.65 15.72
C PRO A 118 -6.20 -19.23 15.49
N PRO A 119 -5.52 -18.61 16.47
CA PRO A 119 -4.09 -18.31 16.39
C PRO A 119 -3.28 -19.55 15.98
N GLY A 120 -2.30 -19.37 15.09
CA GLY A 120 -1.50 -20.46 14.53
C GLY A 120 -2.14 -21.23 13.37
N HIS A 121 -3.38 -20.90 12.97
CA HIS A 121 -3.97 -21.46 11.76
C HIS A 121 -3.14 -21.08 10.53
N ARG A 122 -2.93 -22.04 9.61
CA ARG A 122 -2.04 -21.89 8.44
C ARG A 122 -2.35 -20.69 7.53
N VAL A 123 -3.59 -20.19 7.56
CA VAL A 123 -4.02 -19.02 6.78
C VAL A 123 -3.28 -17.74 7.16
N TYR A 124 -2.72 -17.69 8.37
CA TYR A 124 -1.95 -16.56 8.88
C TYR A 124 -0.47 -16.60 8.50
N ARG A 125 0.00 -17.73 7.95
CA ARG A 125 1.38 -17.91 7.55
C ARG A 125 1.65 -17.18 6.23
N TRP A 126 2.81 -16.57 6.14
CA TRP A 126 3.32 -16.07 4.86
C TRP A 126 3.51 -17.20 3.83
N PRO A 127 3.15 -16.99 2.56
CA PRO A 127 3.23 -18.02 1.54
C PRO A 127 4.70 -18.31 1.18
N SER A 128 5.06 -19.58 1.05
CA SER A 128 6.45 -20.01 0.81
C SER A 128 7.00 -19.65 -0.57
N ASP A 129 6.12 -19.30 -1.50
CA ASP A 129 6.42 -18.96 -2.90
C ASP A 129 6.44 -17.44 -3.15
N LEU A 130 6.26 -16.61 -2.12
CA LEU A 130 6.35 -15.15 -2.22
C LEU A 130 7.56 -14.63 -1.45
N VAL A 131 8.24 -13.63 -2.02
CA VAL A 131 9.35 -12.96 -1.35
C VAL A 131 8.92 -12.44 0.02
N GLN A 132 9.65 -12.87 1.06
CA GLN A 132 9.36 -12.54 2.44
C GLN A 132 10.01 -11.19 2.80
N PRO A 133 9.26 -10.25 3.43
CA PRO A 133 9.84 -8.99 3.90
C PRO A 133 10.69 -9.22 5.15
N THR A 134 11.72 -8.39 5.33
CA THR A 134 12.52 -8.38 6.57
C THR A 134 11.76 -7.86 7.78
N LEU A 135 10.83 -6.92 7.55
CA LEU A 135 10.02 -6.28 8.59
C LEU A 135 8.65 -5.93 8.02
N ILE A 136 7.61 -6.10 8.83
CA ILE A 136 6.25 -5.63 8.52
C ILE A 136 5.83 -4.65 9.61
N LEU A 137 5.52 -3.42 9.22
CA LEU A 137 4.95 -2.41 10.12
C LEU A 137 3.43 -2.37 9.96
N PHE A 138 2.71 -2.77 11.01
CA PHE A 138 1.25 -2.64 11.08
C PHE A 138 0.89 -1.31 11.74
N LEU A 139 0.54 -0.31 10.93
CA LEU A 139 0.16 1.00 11.44
C LEU A 139 -1.24 0.96 12.05
N THR A 140 -1.32 1.20 13.36
CA THR A 140 -2.58 1.37 14.08
C THR A 140 -2.85 2.85 14.33
N VAL A 141 -4.11 3.24 14.48
CA VAL A 141 -4.51 4.62 14.78
C VAL A 141 -5.73 4.59 15.68
N SER A 142 -5.78 5.50 16.65
CA SER A 142 -6.95 5.65 17.52
C SER A 142 -8.18 6.05 16.71
N GLU A 143 -9.35 5.68 17.19
CA GLU A 143 -10.61 5.92 16.49
C GLU A 143 -10.93 7.41 16.36
N GLU A 144 -10.55 8.18 17.37
CA GLU A 144 -10.72 9.63 17.44
C GLU A 144 -9.90 10.31 16.34
N ILE A 145 -8.60 9.99 16.26
CA ILE A 145 -7.68 10.55 15.26
C ILE A 145 -8.06 10.07 13.86
N ARG A 146 -8.50 8.81 13.71
CA ARG A 146 -8.97 8.28 12.42
C ARG A 146 -10.17 9.06 11.90
N LYS A 147 -11.17 9.30 12.74
CA LYS A 147 -12.36 10.09 12.38
C LYS A 147 -11.99 11.51 11.97
N GLN A 148 -11.10 12.17 12.72
CA GLN A 148 -10.59 13.50 12.37
C GLN A 148 -9.87 13.52 11.02
N ARG A 149 -8.96 12.57 10.78
CA ARG A 149 -8.20 12.48 9.50
C ARG A 149 -9.12 12.24 8.31
N ILE A 150 -10.16 11.42 8.46
CA ILE A 150 -11.14 11.15 7.41
C ILE A 150 -11.99 12.38 7.11
N GLN A 151 -12.45 13.09 8.14
CA GLN A 151 -13.22 14.34 7.99
C GLN A 151 -12.42 15.43 7.27
N ASN A 152 -11.13 15.55 7.62
CA ASN A 152 -10.26 16.59 7.05
C ASN A 152 -9.76 16.29 5.62
N ARG A 153 -9.92 15.05 5.11
CA ARG A 153 -9.40 14.64 3.80
C ARG A 153 -10.21 15.17 2.61
N GLY A 154 -11.51 15.42 2.78
CA GLY A 154 -12.38 15.98 1.73
C GLY A 154 -12.52 15.16 0.43
N GLY A 155 -12.12 13.87 0.43
CA GLY A 155 -12.09 13.02 -0.76
C GLY A 155 -12.96 11.75 -0.67
N GLU A 156 -13.22 11.12 -1.82
CA GLU A 156 -13.98 9.87 -1.88
C GLU A 156 -13.29 8.71 -1.13
N LYS A 157 -13.98 8.16 -0.14
CA LYS A 157 -13.57 6.95 0.60
C LYS A 157 -13.50 5.74 -0.32
N THR A 158 -12.47 4.92 -0.16
CA THR A 158 -12.39 3.57 -0.74
C THR A 158 -13.52 2.67 -0.22
N HIS A 159 -13.81 1.58 -0.93
CA HIS A 159 -14.79 0.60 -0.44
C HIS A 159 -14.42 0.08 0.96
N GLU A 160 -13.14 -0.27 1.17
CA GLU A 160 -12.63 -0.70 2.47
C GLU A 160 -12.82 0.36 3.56
N GLU A 161 -12.52 1.64 3.29
CA GLU A 161 -12.73 2.73 4.25
C GLU A 161 -14.22 2.92 4.60
N LYS A 162 -15.14 2.72 3.64
CA LYS A 162 -16.59 2.78 3.87
C LYS A 162 -17.08 1.62 4.76
N VAL A 163 -16.57 0.41 4.53
CA VAL A 163 -16.89 -0.77 5.35
C VAL A 163 -16.34 -0.58 6.77
N MET A 164 -15.06 -0.19 6.90
CA MET A 164 -14.43 0.09 8.19
C MET A 164 -15.15 1.19 8.98
N GLU A 165 -15.72 2.20 8.32
CA GLU A 165 -16.46 3.24 9.02
C GLU A 165 -17.77 2.74 9.65
N LYS A 166 -18.47 1.84 8.96
CA LYS A 166 -19.81 1.37 9.35
C LYS A 166 -19.76 0.19 10.32
N ASP A 167 -18.68 -0.59 10.31
CA ASP A 167 -18.58 -1.84 11.06
C ASP A 167 -17.37 -1.84 12.02
N GLN A 168 -17.66 -1.63 13.31
CA GLN A 168 -16.65 -1.71 14.37
C GLN A 168 -16.16 -3.13 14.61
N LEU A 169 -17.03 -4.14 14.45
CA LEU A 169 -16.66 -5.53 14.64
C LEU A 169 -15.73 -5.99 13.52
N PHE A 170 -16.02 -5.63 12.27
CA PHE A 170 -15.14 -5.83 11.12
C PHE A 170 -13.74 -5.28 11.36
N ARG A 171 -13.63 -4.05 11.86
CA ARG A 171 -12.32 -3.46 12.16
C ARG A 171 -11.56 -4.20 13.25
N LYS A 172 -12.24 -4.55 14.36
CA LYS A 172 -11.63 -5.34 15.43
C LYS A 172 -11.10 -6.66 14.88
N ARG A 173 -11.91 -7.34 14.05
CA ARG A 173 -11.53 -8.59 13.39
C ARG A 173 -10.37 -8.41 12.42
N LEU A 174 -10.35 -7.34 11.62
CA LEU A 174 -9.26 -7.04 10.71
C LEU A 174 -7.94 -6.82 11.46
N CYS A 175 -7.96 -6.01 12.53
CA CYS A 175 -6.78 -5.79 13.37
C CYS A 175 -6.31 -7.09 14.02
N GLU A 176 -7.24 -7.91 14.52
CA GLU A 176 -6.94 -9.21 15.10
C GLU A 176 -6.37 -10.20 14.07
N ALA A 177 -6.88 -10.18 12.84
CA ALA A 177 -6.34 -10.98 11.74
C ALA A 177 -4.89 -10.59 11.45
N TYR A 178 -4.56 -9.29 11.40
CA TYR A 178 -3.17 -8.83 11.29
C TYR A 178 -2.30 -9.33 12.44
N ARG A 179 -2.76 -9.20 13.70
CA ARG A 179 -2.00 -9.67 14.89
C ARG A 179 -1.68 -11.15 14.87
N ARG A 180 -2.54 -11.96 14.27
CA ARG A 180 -2.34 -13.41 14.16
C ARG A 180 -1.38 -13.80 13.04
N MET A 181 -1.06 -12.90 12.11
CA MET A 181 -0.14 -13.17 11.01
C MET A 181 1.28 -13.41 11.49
N HIS A 182 1.98 -14.32 10.81
CA HIS A 182 3.35 -14.66 11.17
C HIS A 182 4.19 -15.03 9.94
N ASP A 183 5.49 -15.19 10.20
CA ASP A 183 6.53 -15.49 9.21
C ASP A 183 6.68 -14.42 8.11
N PRO A 184 6.92 -13.14 8.41
CA PRO A 184 7.19 -12.58 9.73
C PRO A 184 5.93 -12.03 10.39
N ALA A 185 5.98 -11.94 11.72
CA ALA A 185 4.93 -11.29 12.51
C ALA A 185 4.98 -9.76 12.29
N PRO A 186 3.82 -9.10 12.15
CA PRO A 186 3.78 -7.65 12.05
C PRO A 186 4.12 -6.99 13.39
N ILE A 187 4.88 -5.90 13.32
CA ILE A 187 5.16 -5.03 14.46
C ILE A 187 4.17 -3.87 14.43
N GLU A 188 3.39 -3.76 15.49
CA GLU A 188 2.46 -2.65 15.66
C GLU A 188 3.22 -1.33 15.86
N LEU A 189 2.82 -0.32 15.09
CA LEU A 189 3.31 1.04 15.22
C LEU A 189 2.11 1.96 15.37
N ASP A 190 1.95 2.53 16.56
CA ASP A 190 0.92 3.54 16.81
C ASP A 190 1.22 4.80 15.99
N SER A 191 0.30 5.11 15.08
CA SER A 191 0.36 6.26 14.19
C SER A 191 -0.56 7.42 14.63
N SER A 192 -1.03 7.40 15.88
CA SER A 192 -1.94 8.42 16.44
C SER A 192 -1.24 9.74 16.80
N GLY A 193 0.09 9.71 17.03
CA GLY A 193 0.90 10.89 17.35
C GLY A 193 1.21 11.81 16.16
N SER A 194 2.11 12.78 16.38
CA SER A 194 2.61 13.66 15.31
C SER A 194 3.41 12.88 14.28
N VAL A 195 3.56 13.44 13.07
CA VAL A 195 4.35 12.83 12.00
C VAL A 195 5.78 12.57 12.47
N GLU A 196 6.42 13.51 13.18
CA GLU A 196 7.79 13.34 13.67
C GLU A 196 7.89 12.19 14.68
N SER A 197 6.93 12.08 15.60
CA SER A 197 6.89 11.00 16.60
C SER A 197 6.74 9.63 15.95
N VAL A 198 5.83 9.51 14.98
CA VAL A 198 5.60 8.25 14.25
C VAL A 198 6.82 7.85 13.43
N VAL A 199 7.46 8.80 12.75
CA VAL A 199 8.72 8.55 12.02
C VAL A 199 9.84 8.13 12.97
N LYS A 200 9.99 8.80 14.11
CA LYS A 200 10.99 8.45 15.12
C LYS A 200 10.80 7.02 15.62
N ASN A 201 9.57 6.65 15.95
CA ASN A 201 9.25 5.29 16.40
C ASN A 201 9.50 4.24 15.31
N ALA A 202 9.13 4.54 14.06
CA ALA A 202 9.44 3.66 12.93
C ALA A 202 10.96 3.45 12.76
N VAL A 203 11.75 4.51 12.87
CA VAL A 203 13.22 4.46 12.81
C VAL A 203 13.80 3.62 13.94
N LEU A 204 13.30 3.76 15.17
CA LEU A 204 13.74 2.95 16.30
C LEU A 204 13.47 1.45 16.05
N ILE A 205 12.32 1.10 15.49
CA ILE A 205 12.00 -0.27 15.10
C ILE A 205 12.97 -0.75 14.01
N LEU A 206 13.20 0.04 12.95
CA LEU A 206 14.13 -0.34 11.88
C LEU A 206 15.54 -0.64 12.42
N GLN A 207 16.03 0.19 13.36
CA GLN A 207 17.32 0.00 14.02
C GLN A 207 17.38 -1.29 14.86
N GLN A 208 16.31 -1.62 15.58
CA GLN A 208 16.21 -2.87 16.33
C GLN A 208 16.31 -4.11 15.43
N TYR A 209 15.85 -4.00 14.17
CA TYR A 209 15.95 -5.05 13.16
C TYR A 209 17.22 -4.95 12.30
N HIS A 210 18.20 -4.15 12.74
CA HIS A 210 19.49 -3.94 12.05
C HIS A 210 19.37 -3.45 10.60
N ILE A 211 18.25 -2.81 10.26
CA ILE A 211 18.06 -2.19 8.95
C ILE A 211 18.83 -0.86 8.95
N GLN A 212 19.87 -0.81 8.12
CA GLN A 212 20.73 0.37 7.99
C GLN A 212 19.94 1.52 7.37
N LEU A 213 19.97 2.67 8.03
CA LEU A 213 19.52 3.92 7.43
C LEU A 213 20.67 4.49 6.64
N ASP A 214 20.38 5.06 5.47
CA ASP A 214 21.36 5.87 4.77
C ASP A 214 21.72 7.03 5.70
N ARG A 215 23.04 7.21 5.92
CA ARG A 215 23.51 8.44 6.55
C ARG A 215 23.06 9.56 5.62
N ALA A 216 22.16 10.41 6.13
CA ALA A 216 21.78 11.62 5.40
C ALA A 216 23.06 12.33 4.93
N PRO A 217 23.11 12.83 3.68
CA PRO A 217 24.25 13.60 3.22
C PRO A 217 24.51 14.82 4.11
#